data_AF-A0A8X6T559-F1
#
_entry.id   AF-A0A8X6T559-F1
#
_cell.length_a   1.000
_cell.length_b   1.000
_cell.length_c   1.000
_cell.angle_alpha   90.00
_cell.angle_beta   90.00
_cell.angle_gamma   90.00
#
_symmetry.space_group_name_H-M   'P 1'
#
loop_
_entity.id
_entity.type
_entity.pdbx_description
1 polymer ?
#
loop_
_entity_poly.entity_id
_entity_poly.type
_entity_poly.pdbx_seq_one_letter_code
_entity_poly.pdbx_strand_id
1 'polypeptide(L)'
;MSGIAKLKKVELRTVAEEIGLVVNEGMKKSELRRLIEDSDVFKNDNEAVKSAVEDVLENRNKKSDQDSEIEIERLKIERIKLELQLAQVKANGNNTSFDQGCKSEPEESLDSLIKSVRTLTIKPPKCLVNFPGNSYDLHNSELYQRELKDHQGEPVCLLVHNSEILPIINKCSSFTKLQRIIAWCMRFKENARTPLQRTTGNLTVPELSAALICLVRSVQFVYFSKDIQCIERGKIIQFQ
;
A
#
# COMPACT_ATOMS: atom_id res chain seq x y z
N MET A 1 18.92 26.48 -29.29
CA MET A 1 17.64 27.12 -28.89
C MET A 1 16.65 26.05 -28.44
N SER A 2 16.73 25.59 -27.18
CA SER A 2 16.03 24.36 -26.70
C SER A 2 14.92 24.61 -25.66
N GLY A 3 14.73 25.85 -25.20
CA GLY A 3 13.79 26.17 -24.11
C GLY A 3 12.32 26.04 -24.50
N ILE A 4 11.92 26.58 -25.66
CA ILE A 4 10.54 26.63 -26.15
C ILE A 4 9.94 25.21 -26.33
N ALA A 5 10.77 24.23 -26.70
CA ALA A 5 10.33 22.84 -26.85
C ALA A 5 9.85 22.21 -25.53
N LYS A 6 10.42 22.64 -24.40
CA LYS A 6 10.16 22.09 -23.05
C LYS A 6 8.91 22.69 -22.38
N LEU A 7 8.42 23.84 -22.87
CA LEU A 7 7.28 24.54 -22.27
C LEU A 7 5.94 23.81 -22.53
N LYS A 8 5.02 23.92 -21.58
CA LYS A 8 3.62 23.46 -21.67
C LYS A 8 2.79 24.46 -22.48
N LYS A 9 1.59 24.06 -22.91
CA LYS A 9 0.70 24.90 -23.75
C LYS A 9 0.43 26.28 -23.12
N VAL A 10 0.17 26.30 -21.81
CA VAL A 10 -0.12 27.54 -21.06
C VAL A 10 1.11 28.46 -21.01
N GLU A 11 2.27 27.89 -20.73
CA GLU A 11 3.53 28.64 -20.65
C GLU A 11 3.96 29.21 -22.01
N LEU A 12 3.76 28.46 -23.09
CA LEU A 12 3.98 28.95 -24.45
C LEU A 12 3.08 30.14 -24.80
N ARG A 13 1.85 30.14 -24.29
CA ARG A 13 0.93 31.25 -24.47
C ARG A 13 1.38 32.47 -23.69
N THR A 14 1.80 32.30 -22.43
CA THR A 14 2.37 33.39 -21.63
C THR A 14 3.57 34.02 -22.32
N VAL A 15 4.52 33.21 -22.81
CA VAL A 15 5.67 33.71 -23.58
C VAL A 15 5.23 34.45 -24.84
N ALA A 16 4.25 33.92 -25.58
CA ALA A 16 3.74 34.56 -26.79
C ALA A 16 3.04 35.91 -26.51
N GLU A 17 2.27 36.02 -25.43
CA GLU A 17 1.63 37.27 -24.99
C GLU A 17 2.68 38.30 -24.54
N GLU A 18 3.72 37.85 -23.85
CA GLU A 18 4.81 38.70 -23.32
C GLU A 18 5.70 39.28 -24.42
N ILE A 19 5.91 38.53 -25.51
CA ILE A 19 6.60 39.03 -26.72
C ILE A 19 5.66 39.79 -27.66
N GLY A 20 4.40 40.06 -27.25
CA GLY A 20 3.45 40.91 -27.96
C GLY A 20 2.70 40.24 -29.12
N LEU A 21 2.66 38.90 -29.19
CA LEU A 21 1.87 38.18 -30.19
C LEU A 21 0.42 38.02 -29.74
N VAL A 22 -0.50 38.06 -30.70
CA VAL A 22 -1.93 37.83 -30.44
C VAL A 22 -2.19 36.33 -30.36
N VAL A 23 -2.62 35.87 -29.19
CA VAL A 23 -2.79 34.44 -28.89
C VAL A 23 -4.23 34.14 -28.48
N ASN A 24 -4.78 33.01 -28.95
CA ASN A 24 -6.12 32.55 -28.58
C ASN A 24 -6.04 31.30 -27.68
N GLU A 25 -6.93 31.21 -26.69
CA GLU A 25 -7.15 30.05 -25.80
C GLU A 25 -7.19 28.70 -26.57
N GLY A 26 -7.81 28.71 -27.76
CA GLY A 26 -8.03 27.53 -28.58
C GLY A 26 -6.81 27.03 -29.37
N MET A 27 -5.74 27.82 -29.50
CA MET A 27 -4.58 27.48 -30.35
C MET A 27 -3.88 26.20 -29.88
N LYS A 28 -3.42 25.38 -30.84
CA LYS A 28 -2.71 24.14 -30.53
C LYS A 28 -1.27 24.42 -30.09
N LYS A 29 -0.71 23.56 -29.24
CA LYS A 29 0.68 23.69 -28.75
C LYS A 29 1.72 23.81 -29.88
N SER A 30 1.52 23.10 -30.99
CA SER A 30 2.38 23.17 -32.17
C SER A 30 2.24 24.50 -32.92
N GLU A 31 1.02 25.02 -33.00
CA GLU A 31 0.69 26.28 -33.66
C GLU A 31 1.27 27.48 -32.90
N LEU A 32 1.16 27.48 -31.57
CA LEU A 32 1.82 28.45 -30.69
C LEU A 32 3.33 28.46 -30.87
N ARG A 33 3.96 27.29 -31.00
CA ARG A 33 5.41 27.19 -31.22
C ARG A 33 5.82 27.79 -32.56
N ARG A 34 5.09 27.47 -33.62
CA ARG A 34 5.36 28.05 -34.94
C ARG A 34 5.16 29.56 -34.93
N LEU A 35 4.10 30.06 -34.28
CA LEU A 35 3.83 31.49 -34.16
C LEU A 35 5.00 32.25 -33.52
N ILE A 36 5.59 31.69 -32.46
CA ILE A 36 6.75 32.27 -31.77
C ILE A 36 8.00 32.17 -32.67
N GLU A 37 8.29 31.00 -33.24
CA GLU A 37 9.47 30.76 -34.08
C GLU A 37 9.46 31.57 -35.39
N ASP A 38 8.28 31.80 -35.96
CA ASP A 38 8.10 32.57 -37.19
C ASP A 38 8.05 34.08 -36.94
N SER A 39 7.91 34.53 -35.68
CA SER A 39 7.77 35.95 -35.33
C SER A 39 9.02 36.77 -35.65
N ASP A 40 8.77 38.02 -36.04
CA ASP A 40 9.79 39.01 -36.36
C ASP A 40 10.68 39.28 -35.14
N VAL A 41 10.08 39.25 -33.95
CA VAL A 41 10.76 39.41 -32.66
C VAL A 41 11.74 38.26 -32.43
N PHE A 42 11.36 37.01 -32.69
CA PHE A 42 12.26 35.86 -32.55
C PHE A 42 13.44 35.89 -33.53
N LYS A 43 13.22 36.42 -34.74
CA LYS A 43 14.21 36.52 -35.80
C LYS A 43 15.17 37.71 -35.63
N ASN A 44 14.68 38.84 -35.13
CA ASN A 44 15.44 40.08 -35.01
C ASN A 44 15.99 40.34 -33.60
N ASP A 45 15.24 39.96 -32.55
CA ASP A 45 15.62 40.14 -31.14
C ASP A 45 15.40 38.84 -30.35
N ASN A 46 16.34 37.92 -30.56
CA ASN A 46 16.32 36.60 -29.92
C ASN A 46 16.40 36.67 -28.39
N GLU A 47 16.95 37.77 -27.84
CA GLU A 47 17.22 37.92 -26.42
C GLU A 47 15.95 38.23 -25.63
N ALA A 48 15.03 39.01 -26.19
CA ALA A 48 13.71 39.24 -25.63
C ALA A 48 12.93 37.92 -25.44
N VAL A 49 12.97 37.02 -26.43
CA VAL A 49 12.31 35.71 -26.33
C VAL A 49 13.01 34.80 -25.31
N LYS A 50 14.34 34.85 -25.21
CA LYS A 50 15.05 34.11 -24.16
C LYS A 50 14.71 34.62 -22.76
N SER A 51 14.64 35.94 -22.56
CA SER A 51 14.27 36.53 -21.27
C SER A 51 12.89 36.04 -20.82
N ALA A 52 11.87 36.17 -21.69
CA ALA A 52 10.52 35.71 -21.39
C ALA A 52 10.47 34.19 -21.09
N VAL A 53 11.25 33.38 -21.82
CA VAL A 53 11.34 31.94 -21.54
C VAL A 53 12.01 31.67 -20.19
N GLU A 54 13.07 32.39 -19.84
CA GLU A 54 13.77 32.24 -18.56
C GLU A 54 12.87 32.67 -17.39
N ASP A 55 12.18 33.81 -17.50
CA ASP A 55 11.24 34.32 -16.50
C ASP A 55 10.10 33.32 -16.22
N VAL A 56 9.55 32.70 -17.28
CA VAL A 56 8.52 31.66 -17.15
C VAL A 56 9.08 30.37 -16.54
N LEU A 57 10.32 29.99 -16.85
CA LEU A 57 10.98 28.83 -16.26
C LEU A 57 11.29 29.04 -14.77
N GLU A 58 11.76 30.23 -14.39
CA GLU A 58 12.06 30.58 -13.01
C GLU A 58 10.79 30.66 -12.16
N ASN A 59 9.70 31.21 -12.73
CA ASN A 59 8.38 31.22 -12.09
C ASN A 59 7.81 29.81 -11.89
N ARG A 60 8.10 28.85 -12.78
CA ARG A 60 7.70 27.44 -12.59
C ARG A 60 8.37 26.82 -11.37
N ASN A 61 9.67 27.08 -11.18
CA ASN A 61 10.43 26.54 -10.04
C ASN A 61 9.95 27.15 -8.72
N LYS A 62 9.71 28.46 -8.67
CA LYS A 62 9.15 29.13 -7.47
C LYS A 62 7.75 28.61 -7.12
N LYS A 63 6.91 28.34 -8.13
CA LYS A 63 5.57 27.75 -7.96
C LYS A 63 5.63 26.34 -7.38
N SER A 64 6.54 25.48 -7.87
CA SER A 64 6.67 24.12 -7.33
C SER A 64 7.13 24.11 -5.88
N ASP A 65 8.02 25.03 -5.49
CA ASP A 65 8.50 25.12 -4.12
C ASP A 65 7.39 25.60 -3.17
N GLN A 66 6.63 26.63 -3.56
CA GLN A 66 5.46 27.09 -2.80
C GLN A 66 4.35 26.03 -2.69
N ASP A 67 4.03 25.32 -3.77
CA ASP A 67 3.00 24.28 -3.75
C ASP A 67 3.42 23.11 -2.83
N SER A 68 4.72 22.78 -2.78
CA SER A 68 5.25 21.76 -1.87
C SER A 68 5.18 22.17 -0.40
N GLU A 69 5.43 23.45 -0.11
CA GLU A 69 5.38 24.00 1.25
C GLU A 69 3.94 24.07 1.78
N ILE A 70 2.99 24.48 0.93
CA ILE A 70 1.56 24.48 1.24
C ILE A 70 1.06 23.06 1.54
N GLU A 71 1.49 22.06 0.77
CA GLU A 71 1.08 20.66 0.99
C GLU A 71 1.64 20.11 2.30
N ILE A 72 2.91 20.43 2.62
CA ILE A 72 3.53 20.05 3.89
C ILE A 72 2.78 20.69 5.08
N GLU A 73 2.40 21.97 4.99
CA GLU A 73 1.62 22.63 6.03
C GLU A 73 0.22 22.03 6.19
N ARG A 74 -0.46 21.69 5.10
CA ARG A 74 -1.76 20.98 5.14
C ARG A 74 -1.65 19.64 5.87
N LEU A 75 -0.64 18.83 5.55
CA LEU A 75 -0.40 17.55 6.21
C LEU A 75 -0.09 17.71 7.71
N LYS A 76 0.66 18.75 8.10
CA LYS A 76 0.91 19.08 9.51
C LYS A 76 -0.38 19.40 10.27
N ILE A 77 -1.25 20.23 9.69
CA ILE A 77 -2.53 20.59 10.28
C ILE A 77 -3.43 19.36 10.45
N GLU A 78 -3.49 18.49 9.44
CA GLU A 78 -4.32 17.29 9.48
C GLU A 78 -3.85 16.28 10.54
N ARG A 79 -2.54 16.14 10.72
CA ARG A 79 -1.95 15.34 11.81
C ARG A 79 -2.36 15.87 13.18
N ILE A 80 -2.26 17.18 13.42
CA ILE A 80 -2.63 17.81 14.70
C ILE A 80 -4.13 17.59 14.98
N LYS A 81 -4.97 17.71 13.96
CA LYS A 81 -6.41 17.48 14.08
C LYS A 81 -6.74 16.04 14.47
N LEU A 82 -6.09 15.06 13.84
CA LEU A 82 -6.25 13.64 14.18
C LEU A 82 -5.76 13.33 15.60
N GLU A 83 -4.64 13.92 16.02
CA GLU A 83 -4.09 13.74 17.36
C GLU A 83 -5.03 14.28 18.45
N LEU A 84 -5.62 15.46 18.24
CA LEU A 84 -6.65 16.02 19.13
C LEU A 84 -7.90 15.14 19.19
N GLN A 85 -8.35 14.60 18.06
CA GLN A 85 -9.51 13.71 18.02
C GLN A 85 -9.26 12.41 18.78
N LEU A 86 -8.07 11.82 18.64
CA LEU A 86 -7.66 10.64 19.39
C LEU A 86 -7.56 10.94 20.90
N ALA A 87 -7.08 12.12 21.29
CA ALA A 87 -7.05 12.54 22.69
C ALA A 87 -8.46 12.67 23.29
N GLN A 88 -9.42 13.19 22.51
CA GLN A 88 -10.83 13.26 22.91
C GLN A 88 -11.47 11.88 23.06
N VAL A 89 -11.20 10.94 22.15
CA VAL A 89 -11.69 9.55 22.24
C VAL A 89 -11.09 8.84 23.46
N LYS A 90 -9.81 9.08 23.78
CA LYS A 90 -9.15 8.55 24.98
C LYS A 90 -9.72 9.14 26.27
N ALA A 91 -10.06 10.44 26.28
CA ALA A 91 -10.66 11.08 27.44
C ALA A 91 -12.11 10.61 27.72
N ASN A 92 -12.83 10.15 26.69
CA ASN A 92 -14.22 9.73 26.80
C ASN A 92 -14.42 8.20 26.96
N GLY A 93 -13.35 7.41 27.01
CA GLY A 93 -13.42 5.94 27.06
C GLY A 93 -13.08 5.36 28.43
N ASN A 94 -14.12 5.09 29.25
CA ASN A 94 -14.01 4.23 30.44
C ASN A 94 -14.20 2.74 30.07
N ASN A 95 -13.29 1.91 30.59
CA ASN A 95 -13.36 0.47 30.93
C ASN A 95 -13.38 -0.59 29.83
N THR A 96 -12.30 -1.40 29.74
CA THR A 96 -12.31 -2.84 30.09
C THR A 96 -10.88 -3.34 30.27
N SER A 97 -10.58 -3.75 31.50
CA SER A 97 -9.39 -4.50 31.90
C SER A 97 -9.48 -5.97 31.44
N PHE A 98 -8.37 -6.52 30.94
CA PHE A 98 -8.15 -7.98 30.93
C PHE A 98 -6.67 -8.24 31.25
N ASP A 99 -6.45 -8.79 32.44
CA ASP A 99 -5.18 -9.26 32.98
C ASP A 99 -5.12 -10.78 32.83
N GLN A 100 -4.03 -11.33 32.30
CA GLN A 100 -3.65 -12.73 32.57
C GLN A 100 -2.16 -12.95 32.23
N GLY A 101 -1.40 -13.37 33.25
CA GLY A 101 0.06 -13.50 33.22
C GLY A 101 0.65 -14.73 32.52
N CYS A 102 1.97 -14.68 32.27
CA CYS A 102 2.78 -15.76 31.70
C CYS A 102 3.67 -16.43 32.76
N LYS A 103 3.67 -17.77 32.78
CA LYS A 103 4.69 -18.64 33.38
C LYS A 103 5.40 -19.43 32.26
N SER A 104 6.64 -19.81 32.54
CA SER A 104 7.68 -20.31 31.62
C SER A 104 7.72 -21.84 31.40
N GLU A 105 8.60 -22.24 30.45
CA GLU A 105 9.22 -23.57 30.16
C GLU A 105 8.52 -24.51 29.14
N PRO A 106 9.22 -25.50 28.50
CA PRO A 106 10.61 -25.56 27.99
C PRO A 106 10.71 -26.03 26.49
N GLU A 107 11.89 -25.90 25.87
CA GLU A 107 12.16 -26.25 24.45
C GLU A 107 12.21 -27.76 24.16
N GLU A 108 11.49 -28.24 23.14
CA GLU A 108 11.55 -29.62 22.65
C GLU A 108 12.48 -29.80 21.43
N SER A 109 13.19 -30.93 21.45
CA SER A 109 14.38 -31.31 20.67
C SER A 109 14.26 -31.33 19.13
N LEU A 110 15.33 -30.87 18.47
CA LEU A 110 15.59 -30.75 17.03
C LEU A 110 15.28 -32.01 16.18
N ASP A 111 15.36 -33.20 16.78
CA ASP A 111 15.12 -34.47 16.08
C ASP A 111 13.65 -34.68 15.67
N SER A 112 12.71 -34.04 16.36
CA SER A 112 11.29 -34.07 16.03
C SER A 112 10.99 -33.27 14.74
N LEU A 113 11.75 -32.20 14.51
CA LEU A 113 11.58 -31.31 13.35
C LEU A 113 12.07 -31.96 12.05
N ILE A 114 13.15 -32.74 12.10
CA ILE A 114 13.74 -33.40 10.92
C ILE A 114 12.83 -34.51 10.39
N LYS A 115 12.04 -35.17 11.26
CA LYS A 115 11.12 -36.24 10.86
C LYS A 115 9.85 -35.71 10.14
N SER A 116 9.35 -34.52 10.47
CA SER A 116 8.09 -34.01 9.88
C SER A 116 8.26 -33.48 8.45
N VAL A 117 9.45 -32.98 8.09
CA VAL A 117 9.71 -32.40 6.77
C VAL A 117 9.68 -33.46 5.65
N ARG A 118 10.04 -34.72 5.94
CA ARG A 118 10.08 -35.81 4.93
C ARG A 118 8.69 -36.26 4.45
N THR A 119 7.62 -35.94 5.17
CA THR A 119 6.26 -36.44 4.90
C THR A 119 5.37 -35.50 4.07
N LEU A 120 5.86 -34.31 3.69
CA LEU A 120 5.13 -33.30 2.91
C LEU A 120 4.97 -33.62 1.40
N THR A 121 5.08 -34.89 0.99
CA THR A 121 4.77 -35.28 -0.40
C THR A 121 3.40 -35.95 -0.43
N ILE A 122 2.32 -35.18 -0.53
CA ILE A 122 0.97 -35.70 -0.79
C ILE A 122 0.37 -35.00 -2.03
N LYS A 123 -0.18 -35.83 -2.93
CA LYS A 123 -0.70 -35.50 -4.26
C LYS A 123 -1.89 -34.52 -4.21
N PRO A 124 -2.11 -33.70 -5.27
CA PRO A 124 -3.14 -32.66 -5.28
C PRO A 124 -4.57 -33.25 -5.30
N PRO A 125 -5.56 -32.66 -4.59
CA PRO A 125 -6.95 -33.13 -4.61
C PRO A 125 -7.65 -32.80 -5.93
N LYS A 126 -8.48 -33.74 -6.39
CA LYS A 126 -9.34 -33.60 -7.56
C LYS A 126 -10.75 -33.18 -7.15
N CYS A 127 -11.37 -32.41 -8.05
CA CYS A 127 -12.80 -32.18 -8.26
C CYS A 127 -13.40 -30.84 -7.80
N LEU A 128 -13.82 -30.10 -8.84
CA LEU A 128 -14.73 -28.97 -8.90
C LEU A 128 -16.18 -29.47 -8.77
N VAL A 129 -17.05 -28.75 -8.06
CA VAL A 129 -18.51 -28.79 -8.30
C VAL A 129 -19.14 -27.44 -7.93
N ASN A 130 -19.84 -26.85 -8.90
CA ASN A 130 -20.77 -25.72 -8.76
C ASN A 130 -22.17 -26.25 -8.41
N PHE A 131 -22.99 -25.53 -7.64
CA PHE A 131 -24.47 -25.47 -7.77
C PHE A 131 -25.10 -24.40 -6.82
N PRO A 132 -26.37 -23.97 -7.03
CA PRO A 132 -26.81 -22.59 -6.92
C PRO A 132 -27.66 -22.34 -5.66
N GLY A 133 -28.00 -21.07 -5.44
CA GLY A 133 -28.57 -20.57 -4.19
C GLY A 133 -29.89 -21.18 -3.74
N ASN A 134 -30.08 -21.22 -2.43
CA ASN A 134 -31.03 -20.35 -1.75
C ASN A 134 -30.65 -20.22 -0.27
N SER A 135 -31.08 -19.09 0.30
CA SER A 135 -30.96 -18.73 1.72
C SER A 135 -31.68 -19.73 2.62
N TYR A 136 -31.52 -19.56 3.94
CA TYR A 136 -32.06 -20.28 5.11
C TYR A 136 -31.44 -21.67 5.46
N ASP A 137 -30.94 -21.73 6.71
CA ASP A 137 -30.47 -22.89 7.49
C ASP A 137 -29.07 -23.47 7.23
N LEU A 138 -28.04 -22.62 7.41
CA LEU A 138 -26.64 -23.06 7.49
C LEU A 138 -26.34 -23.95 8.71
N HIS A 139 -27.22 -23.99 9.73
CA HIS A 139 -26.98 -24.77 10.95
C HIS A 139 -27.48 -26.23 10.89
N ASN A 140 -28.24 -26.61 9.85
CA ASN A 140 -28.79 -27.96 9.69
C ASN A 140 -28.55 -28.58 8.30
N SER A 141 -27.66 -28.01 7.49
CA SER A 141 -27.27 -28.67 6.24
C SER A 141 -26.64 -30.02 6.55
N GLU A 142 -27.21 -31.09 5.98
CA GLU A 142 -26.65 -32.45 6.05
C GLU A 142 -25.16 -32.49 5.69
N LEU A 143 -24.66 -31.54 4.89
CA LEU A 143 -23.24 -31.41 4.55
C LEU A 143 -22.36 -31.00 5.74
N TYR A 144 -22.80 -30.07 6.59
CA TYR A 144 -22.04 -29.66 7.79
C TYR A 144 -21.99 -30.79 8.82
N GLN A 145 -23.10 -31.51 8.97
CA GLN A 145 -23.19 -32.68 9.84
C GLN A 145 -22.41 -33.89 9.29
N ARG A 146 -22.28 -34.02 7.95
CA ARG A 146 -21.48 -35.07 7.30
C ARG A 146 -19.97 -34.80 7.43
N GLU A 147 -19.54 -33.54 7.27
CA GLU A 147 -18.16 -33.13 7.56
C GLU A 147 -17.81 -33.36 9.04
N LEU A 148 -18.70 -33.09 9.99
CA LEU A 148 -18.43 -33.37 11.41
C LEU A 148 -18.45 -34.86 11.79
N LYS A 149 -19.24 -35.70 11.09
CA LYS A 149 -19.37 -37.13 11.41
C LYS A 149 -18.27 -38.02 10.81
N ASP A 150 -17.63 -37.60 9.72
CA ASP A 150 -16.59 -38.43 9.06
C ASP A 150 -15.18 -38.29 9.67
N HIS A 151 -15.01 -37.48 10.73
CA HIS A 151 -13.68 -37.20 11.32
C HIS A 151 -13.51 -37.78 12.74
N GLN A 152 -14.25 -38.84 13.08
CA GLN A 152 -13.96 -39.65 14.27
C GLN A 152 -12.61 -40.38 14.06
N GLY A 153 -11.51 -39.68 14.33
CA GLY A 153 -10.14 -40.18 14.19
C GLY A 153 -9.22 -39.39 13.26
N GLU A 154 -9.69 -38.31 12.63
CA GLU A 154 -8.78 -37.46 11.85
C GLU A 154 -8.01 -36.47 12.74
N PRO A 155 -6.70 -36.28 12.50
CA PRO A 155 -5.90 -35.37 13.28
C PRO A 155 -6.39 -33.93 13.07
N VAL A 156 -7.05 -33.38 14.09
CA VAL A 156 -7.37 -31.95 14.16
C VAL A 156 -6.06 -31.17 14.17
N CYS A 157 -5.75 -30.49 13.07
CA CYS A 157 -4.58 -29.64 12.97
C CYS A 157 -4.81 -28.36 13.79
N LEU A 158 -4.32 -28.36 15.03
CA LEU A 158 -4.09 -27.14 15.80
C LEU A 158 -2.98 -26.34 15.10
N LEU A 159 -3.35 -25.29 14.38
CA LEU A 159 -2.42 -24.30 13.85
C LEU A 159 -1.85 -23.51 15.04
N VAL A 160 -0.75 -24.00 15.62
CA VAL A 160 0.01 -23.26 16.63
C VAL A 160 0.68 -22.08 15.94
N HIS A 161 0.35 -20.89 16.41
CA HIS A 161 0.79 -19.62 15.88
C HIS A 161 2.29 -19.44 16.18
N ASN A 162 3.17 -19.66 15.20
CA ASN A 162 4.53 -19.08 15.15
C ASN A 162 5.23 -19.40 13.81
N SER A 163 4.58 -19.08 12.69
CA SER A 163 5.27 -19.05 11.40
C SER A 163 5.83 -17.65 11.19
N GLU A 164 7.11 -17.45 11.47
CA GLU A 164 7.82 -16.23 11.10
C GLU A 164 7.74 -16.04 9.58
N ILE A 165 7.36 -14.85 9.12
CA ILE A 165 7.27 -14.53 7.68
C ILE A 165 8.65 -14.28 7.06
N LEU A 166 9.67 -13.98 7.88
CA LEU A 166 11.02 -13.62 7.45
C LEU A 166 11.69 -14.67 6.54
N PRO A 167 11.60 -15.98 6.78
CA PRO A 167 12.20 -16.98 5.90
C PRO A 167 11.57 -16.96 4.49
N ILE A 168 10.31 -16.57 4.38
CA ILE A 168 9.61 -16.41 3.09
C ILE A 168 10.09 -15.14 2.40
N ILE A 169 10.23 -14.05 3.15
CA ILE A 169 10.77 -12.76 2.66
C ILE A 169 12.19 -12.96 2.10
N ASN A 170 13.07 -13.59 2.87
CA ASN A 170 14.48 -13.77 2.51
C ASN A 170 14.71 -14.74 1.34
N LYS A 171 13.74 -15.62 1.04
CA LYS A 171 13.78 -16.51 -0.13
C LYS A 171 13.28 -15.84 -1.42
N CYS A 172 12.65 -14.67 -1.33
CA CYS A 172 12.11 -13.98 -2.49
C CYS A 172 13.10 -12.93 -3.01
N SER A 173 13.55 -13.09 -4.25
CA SER A 173 14.45 -12.13 -4.93
C SER A 173 13.73 -10.92 -5.53
N SER A 174 12.40 -10.87 -5.47
CA SER A 174 11.59 -9.79 -6.05
C SER A 174 10.52 -9.36 -5.06
N PHE A 175 10.55 -8.07 -4.71
CA PHE A 175 9.59 -7.46 -3.80
C PHE A 175 8.16 -7.53 -4.33
N THR A 176 7.95 -7.24 -5.62
CA THR A 176 6.61 -7.29 -6.24
C THR A 176 6.07 -8.73 -6.30
N LYS A 177 6.94 -9.72 -6.48
CA LYS A 177 6.56 -11.14 -6.40
C LYS A 177 6.16 -11.52 -4.98
N LEU A 178 6.95 -11.13 -3.98
CA LEU A 178 6.67 -11.37 -2.56
C LEU A 178 5.33 -10.73 -2.16
N GLN A 179 5.11 -9.47 -2.50
CA GLN A 179 3.86 -8.75 -2.23
C GLN A 179 2.65 -9.49 -2.80
N ARG A 180 2.74 -9.99 -4.04
CA ARG A 180 1.67 -10.79 -4.66
C ARG A 180 1.44 -12.12 -3.95
N ILE A 181 2.50 -12.81 -3.55
CA ILE A 181 2.39 -14.07 -2.80
C ILE A 181 1.63 -13.81 -1.48
N ILE A 182 2.03 -12.79 -0.73
CA ILE A 182 1.37 -12.43 0.54
C ILE A 182 -0.10 -12.03 0.30
N ALA A 183 -0.39 -11.25 -0.74
CA ALA A 183 -1.76 -10.89 -1.08
C ALA A 183 -2.64 -12.12 -1.36
N TRP A 184 -2.11 -13.12 -2.09
CA TRP A 184 -2.80 -14.38 -2.31
C TRP A 184 -3.00 -15.19 -1.02
N CYS A 185 -2.00 -15.23 -0.14
CA CYS A 185 -2.13 -15.87 1.17
C CYS A 185 -3.22 -15.20 2.02
N MET A 186 -3.27 -13.87 2.03
CA MET A 186 -4.29 -13.10 2.75
C MET A 186 -5.69 -13.33 2.18
N ARG A 187 -5.85 -13.33 0.85
CA ARG A 187 -7.13 -13.67 0.19
C ARG A 187 -7.55 -15.10 0.48
N PHE A 188 -6.63 -16.06 0.42
CA PHE A 188 -6.92 -17.45 0.76
C PHE A 188 -7.42 -17.56 2.20
N LYS A 189 -6.71 -16.92 3.13
CA LYS A 189 -7.07 -16.83 4.54
C LYS A 189 -8.47 -16.24 4.75
N GLU A 190 -8.86 -15.24 3.97
CA GLU A 190 -10.19 -14.61 4.04
C GLU A 190 -11.27 -15.52 3.44
N ASN A 191 -11.05 -16.04 2.23
CA ASN A 191 -11.97 -16.95 1.55
C ASN A 191 -12.22 -18.26 2.32
N ALA A 192 -11.25 -18.70 3.12
CA ALA A 192 -11.39 -19.84 4.03
C ALA A 192 -12.29 -19.51 5.23
N ARG A 193 -12.28 -18.26 5.72
CA ARG A 193 -13.19 -17.80 6.78
C ARG A 193 -14.60 -17.50 6.27
N THR A 194 -14.72 -17.02 5.03
CA THR A 194 -16.00 -16.58 4.44
C THR A 194 -16.32 -17.35 3.15
N PRO A 195 -16.62 -18.66 3.23
CA PRO A 195 -16.79 -19.52 2.06
C PRO A 195 -17.97 -19.12 1.15
N LEU A 196 -18.95 -18.38 1.67
CA LEU A 196 -20.11 -17.89 0.90
C LEU A 196 -19.81 -16.60 0.12
N GLN A 197 -18.76 -15.85 0.46
CA GLN A 197 -18.41 -14.56 -0.15
C GLN A 197 -16.97 -14.57 -0.68
N ARG A 198 -16.59 -15.66 -1.35
CA ARG A 198 -15.23 -15.84 -1.86
C ARG A 198 -14.89 -14.78 -2.91
N THR A 199 -13.79 -14.10 -2.68
CA THR A 199 -13.19 -13.21 -3.68
C THR A 199 -12.44 -14.05 -4.71
N THR A 200 -12.75 -13.86 -6.00
CA THR A 200 -12.11 -14.56 -7.13
C THR A 200 -11.58 -13.56 -8.16
N GLY A 201 -10.80 -14.03 -9.14
CA GLY A 201 -10.22 -13.18 -10.18
C GLY A 201 -8.87 -12.58 -9.80
N ASN A 202 -8.46 -11.50 -10.47
CA ASN A 202 -7.14 -10.87 -10.29
C ASN A 202 -7.00 -10.21 -8.91
N LEU A 203 -5.76 -10.07 -8.42
CA LEU A 203 -5.48 -9.28 -7.22
C LEU A 203 -5.85 -7.81 -7.45
N THR A 204 -6.59 -7.24 -6.51
CA THR A 204 -6.97 -5.83 -6.51
C THR A 204 -5.88 -4.96 -5.89
N VAL A 205 -5.91 -3.66 -6.17
CA VAL A 205 -4.97 -2.69 -5.57
C VAL A 205 -5.06 -2.68 -4.03
N PRO A 206 -6.25 -2.72 -3.40
CA PRO A 206 -6.37 -2.82 -1.94
C PRO A 206 -5.74 -4.09 -1.34
N GLU A 207 -5.80 -5.22 -2.02
CA GLU A 207 -5.16 -6.45 -1.53
C GLU A 207 -3.64 -6.37 -1.60
N LEU A 208 -3.12 -5.74 -2.65
CA LEU A 208 -1.69 -5.47 -2.77
C LEU A 208 -1.22 -4.47 -1.69
N SER A 209 -1.99 -3.43 -1.38
CA SER A 209 -1.64 -2.48 -0.31
C SER A 209 -1.73 -3.12 1.07
N ALA A 210 -2.73 -3.97 1.33
CA ALA A 210 -2.83 -4.73 2.57
C ALA A 210 -1.64 -5.69 2.76
N ALA A 211 -1.22 -6.36 1.69
CA ALA A 211 -0.04 -7.22 1.69
C ALA A 211 1.26 -6.45 1.97
N LEU A 212 1.40 -5.25 1.39
CA LEU A 212 2.52 -4.35 1.68
C LEU A 212 2.57 -3.98 3.16
N ILE A 213 1.44 -3.53 3.72
CA ILE A 213 1.33 -3.18 5.14
C ILE A 213 1.67 -4.38 6.02
N CYS A 214 1.19 -5.57 5.66
CA CYS A 214 1.51 -6.80 6.39
C CYS A 214 3.03 -7.04 6.43
N LEU A 215 3.71 -6.96 5.28
CA LEU A 215 5.17 -7.13 5.20
C LEU A 215 5.92 -6.08 6.03
N VAL A 216 5.52 -4.80 5.93
CA VAL A 216 6.14 -3.71 6.68
C VAL A 216 6.00 -3.96 8.19
N ARG A 217 4.80 -4.30 8.67
CA ARG A 217 4.57 -4.59 10.08
C ARG A 217 5.40 -5.77 10.58
N SER A 218 5.57 -6.79 9.75
CA SER A 218 6.40 -7.94 10.11
C SER A 218 7.87 -7.61 10.21
N VAL A 219 8.42 -6.85 9.26
CA VAL A 219 9.80 -6.37 9.33
C VAL A 219 9.96 -5.46 10.56
N GLN A 220 9.01 -4.56 10.79
CA GLN A 220 9.04 -3.68 11.95
C GLN A 220 9.05 -4.44 13.27
N PHE A 221 8.20 -5.48 13.40
CA PHE A 221 8.16 -6.32 14.58
C PHE A 221 9.51 -7.00 14.85
N VAL A 222 10.23 -7.37 13.81
CA VAL A 222 11.52 -8.06 13.94
C VAL A 222 12.62 -7.10 14.35
N TYR A 223 12.80 -6.01 13.59
CA TYR A 223 13.95 -5.11 13.78
C TYR A 223 13.71 -4.06 14.87
N PHE A 224 12.46 -3.68 15.11
CA PHE A 224 12.07 -2.65 16.08
C PHE A 224 11.21 -3.22 17.21
N SER A 225 11.28 -4.53 17.49
CA SER A 225 10.53 -5.18 18.59
C SER A 225 10.65 -4.40 19.91
N LYS A 226 11.87 -3.98 20.26
CA LYS A 226 12.15 -3.23 21.49
C LYS A 226 11.48 -1.86 21.49
N ASP A 227 11.59 -1.12 20.39
CA ASP A 227 11.01 0.21 20.27
C ASP A 227 9.49 0.15 20.25
N ILE A 228 8.92 -0.83 19.54
CA ILE A 228 7.48 -1.11 19.53
C ILE A 228 6.99 -1.43 20.95
N GLN A 229 7.69 -2.30 21.68
CA GLN A 229 7.34 -2.61 23.07
C GLN A 229 7.47 -1.39 23.99
N CYS A 230 8.46 -0.52 23.77
CA CYS A 230 8.60 0.73 24.50
C CYS A 230 7.42 1.66 24.22
N ILE A 231 7.03 1.85 22.96
CA ILE A 231 5.88 2.66 22.55
C ILE A 231 4.58 2.09 23.14
N GLU A 232 4.35 0.78 23.03
CA GLU A 232 3.17 0.10 23.58
C GLU A 232 3.07 0.27 25.10
N ARG A 233 4.21 0.37 25.80
CA ARG A 233 4.31 0.60 27.24
C ARG A 233 4.37 2.08 27.63
N GLY A 234 4.19 3.00 26.67
CA GLY A 234 4.23 4.45 26.91
C GLY A 234 5.60 5.00 27.32
N LYS A 235 6.69 4.28 27.01
CA LYS A 235 8.07 4.68 27.29
C LYS A 235 8.67 5.46 26.11
N ILE A 236 9.57 6.39 26.43
CA ILE A 236 10.28 7.20 25.44
C ILE A 236 11.32 6.32 24.73
N ILE A 237 11.37 6.39 23.40
CA ILE A 237 12.37 5.70 22.57
C ILE A 237 13.71 6.41 22.75
N GLN A 238 14.74 5.66 23.16
CA GLN A 238 16.10 6.17 23.30
C GLN A 238 16.85 5.84 22.00
N PHE A 239 17.19 6.85 21.20
CA PHE A 239 18.03 6.67 20.01
C PHE A 239 19.50 6.66 20.46
N GLN A 240 20.23 5.60 20.12
CA GLN A 240 21.67 5.45 20.39
C GLN A 240 22.48 5.55 19.09
#